data_AF-A0A7L3RXR7-F1
#
_entry.id   AF-A0A7L3RXR7-F1
#
_cell.length_a   1.000
_cell.length_b   1.000
_cell.length_c   1.000
_cell.angle_alpha   90.00
_cell.angle_beta   90.00
_cell.angle_gamma   90.00
#
_symmetry.space_group_name_H-M   'P 1'
#
loop_
_entity.id
_entity.type
_entity.pdbx_description
1 polymer ?
#
loop_
_entity_poly.entity_id
_entity_poly.type
_entity_poly.pdbx_seq_one_letter_code
_entity_poly.pdbx_strand_id
1 'polypeptide(L)'
;VTFFPAMLTLPAGGSATFFCNISMENDSGSEYSLNWYKEINHSEAQKIAEISRNNPQTKTEKYLLTNHTPAFKIEILNLHQNDSGSYYCGLITFFEPDKVMESNRSHLVVTAAPEKTNATDEPEMEEGNSPNHIKAVLLGILLLAGAVILLIFGYLTITYRRGGMIPHGGCATPRGWGKPPMVFVSTVDYGVLEFQRDQCTQMPSETRPVEQTEYATIIFPEEKAITPERAKKHQD
;
A
#
# COMPACT_ATOMS: atom_id res chain seq x y z
N VAL A 1 18.47 -12.51 5.02
CA VAL A 1 17.14 -11.91 5.30
C VAL A 1 16.87 -12.10 6.78
N THR A 2 16.30 -11.11 7.47
CA THR A 2 16.00 -11.19 8.91
C THR A 2 14.57 -10.75 9.18
N PHE A 3 13.89 -11.42 10.10
CA PHE A 3 12.49 -11.15 10.45
C PHE A 3 12.38 -10.78 11.93
N PHE A 4 11.74 -9.66 12.24
CA PHE A 4 11.74 -9.11 13.60
C PHE A 4 10.43 -8.37 13.93
N PRO A 5 10.08 -8.21 15.22
CA PRO A 5 10.76 -8.78 16.40
C PRO A 5 10.61 -10.30 16.46
N ALA A 6 11.45 -10.96 17.26
CA ALA A 6 11.46 -12.43 17.38
C ALA A 6 10.19 -12.99 18.05
N MET A 7 9.52 -12.19 18.89
CA MET A 7 8.27 -12.56 19.55
C MET A 7 7.37 -11.35 19.73
N LEU A 8 6.07 -11.55 19.52
CA LEU A 8 5.00 -10.61 19.84
C LEU A 8 3.93 -11.30 20.66
N THR A 9 3.40 -10.60 21.66
CA THR A 9 2.22 -11.02 22.42
C THR A 9 1.22 -9.88 22.44
N LEU A 10 0.07 -10.08 21.81
CA LEU A 10 -0.91 -9.03 21.57
C LEU A 10 -2.33 -9.57 21.78
N PRO A 11 -3.30 -8.76 22.25
CA PRO A 11 -4.68 -9.20 22.40
C PRO A 11 -5.40 -9.33 21.06
N ALA A 12 -6.42 -10.18 21.03
CA ALA A 12 -7.35 -10.30 19.91
C ALA A 12 -8.02 -8.95 19.58
N GLY A 13 -8.33 -8.74 18.29
CA GLY A 13 -8.88 -7.50 17.74
C GLY A 13 -7.84 -6.43 17.38
N GLY A 14 -6.60 -6.55 17.86
CA GLY A 14 -5.50 -5.64 17.52
C GLY A 14 -4.86 -5.92 16.15
N SER A 15 -3.66 -5.36 15.93
CA SER A 15 -2.79 -5.68 14.79
C SER A 15 -1.37 -6.04 15.24
N ALA A 16 -0.76 -7.03 14.57
CA ALA A 16 0.64 -7.40 14.80
C ALA A 16 1.51 -6.87 13.67
N THR A 17 2.63 -6.23 13.99
CA THR A 17 3.56 -5.69 12.98
C THR A 17 4.89 -6.43 13.03
N PHE A 18 5.30 -6.98 11.90
CA PHE A 18 6.65 -7.52 11.72
C PHE A 18 7.37 -6.81 10.59
N PHE A 19 8.69 -6.89 10.62
CA PHE A 19 9.58 -6.33 9.63
C PHE A 19 10.50 -7.41 9.08
N CYS A 20 10.63 -7.44 7.77
CA CYS A 20 11.55 -8.29 7.05
C CYS A 20 12.64 -7.40 6.43
N ASN A 21 13.86 -7.50 6.94
CA ASN A 21 15.00 -6.74 6.42
C ASN A 21 15.83 -7.61 5.48
N ILE A 22 16.19 -7.06 4.33
CA ILE A 22 17.03 -7.71 3.33
C ILE A 22 18.41 -7.07 3.31
N SER A 23 19.44 -7.88 3.10
CA SER A 23 20.84 -7.45 3.05
C SER A 23 21.41 -7.59 1.65
N MET A 24 20.62 -7.30 0.61
CA MET A 24 21.13 -7.34 -0.76
C MET A 24 21.94 -6.08 -1.06
N GLU A 25 23.08 -6.24 -1.74
CA GLU A 25 23.70 -5.13 -2.46
C GLU A 25 22.66 -4.57 -3.43
N ASN A 26 22.60 -3.24 -3.54
CA ASN A 26 21.68 -2.52 -4.43
C ASN A 26 22.08 -2.74 -5.90
N ASP A 27 22.06 -3.98 -6.37
CA ASP A 27 22.12 -4.24 -7.79
C ASP A 27 20.75 -3.86 -8.38
N SER A 28 20.71 -2.65 -8.94
CA SER A 28 19.52 -1.96 -9.43
C SER A 28 18.76 -2.74 -10.50
N GLY A 29 19.37 -3.77 -11.08
CA GLY A 29 18.74 -4.64 -12.07
C GLY A 29 17.96 -5.83 -11.48
N SER A 30 18.19 -6.20 -10.21
CA SER A 30 17.68 -7.47 -9.69
C SER A 30 16.20 -7.42 -9.28
N GLU A 31 15.32 -7.91 -10.13
CA GLU A 31 13.94 -8.28 -9.76
C GLU A 31 13.94 -9.31 -8.63
N TYR A 32 13.21 -8.99 -7.56
CA TYR A 32 12.91 -9.91 -6.48
C TYR A 32 11.46 -9.74 -6.00
N SER A 33 10.93 -10.80 -5.40
CA SER A 33 9.72 -10.73 -4.58
C SER A 33 9.99 -11.19 -3.16
N LEU A 34 9.24 -10.62 -2.23
CA LEU A 34 9.29 -11.01 -0.83
C LEU A 34 7.96 -11.67 -0.48
N ASN A 35 8.04 -12.88 0.04
CA ASN A 35 6.90 -13.67 0.48
C ASN A 35 6.91 -13.78 2.00
N TRP A 36 5.72 -13.83 2.59
CA TRP A 36 5.53 -14.15 4.00
C TRP A 36 4.83 -15.49 4.13
N TYR A 37 5.26 -16.22 5.14
CA TYR A 37 4.81 -17.56 5.43
C TYR A 37 4.39 -17.67 6.88
N LYS A 38 3.38 -18.50 7.12
CA LYS A 38 2.98 -18.96 8.45
C LYS A 38 3.17 -20.47 8.49
N GLU A 39 3.85 -20.97 9.51
CA GLU A 39 3.96 -22.41 9.74
C GLU A 39 2.63 -22.95 10.27
N ILE A 40 2.18 -24.04 9.66
CA ILE A 40 0.99 -24.81 10.00
C ILE A 40 1.47 -26.23 10.32
N ASN A 41 1.00 -26.79 11.43
CA ASN A 41 1.24 -28.19 11.81
C ASN A 41 2.71 -28.64 11.74
N HIS A 42 3.57 -28.00 12.52
CA HIS A 42 4.97 -28.41 12.80
C HIS A 42 5.93 -28.57 11.61
N SER A 43 5.52 -28.31 10.35
CA SER A 43 6.45 -28.33 9.20
C SER A 43 5.91 -27.78 7.88
N GLU A 44 4.59 -27.62 7.70
CA GLU A 44 4.06 -27.10 6.44
C GLU A 44 3.97 -25.57 6.50
N ALA A 45 4.59 -24.87 5.55
CA ALA A 45 4.52 -23.42 5.49
C ALA A 45 3.48 -22.98 4.47
N GLN A 46 2.48 -22.22 4.91
CA GLN A 46 1.52 -21.58 4.03
C GLN A 46 1.99 -20.18 3.69
N LYS A 47 2.09 -19.86 2.40
CA LYS A 47 2.28 -18.49 1.93
C LYS A 47 1.03 -17.67 2.26
N ILE A 48 1.20 -16.59 3.01
CA ILE A 48 0.11 -15.72 3.46
C ILE A 48 0.07 -14.38 2.73
N ALA A 49 1.20 -13.90 2.20
CA ALA A 49 1.27 -12.64 1.49
C ALA A 49 2.54 -12.53 0.61
N GLU A 50 2.52 -11.59 -0.33
CA GLU A 50 3.62 -11.26 -1.25
C GLU A 50 3.66 -9.76 -1.55
N ILE A 51 4.87 -9.22 -1.72
CA ILE A 51 5.10 -7.91 -2.31
C ILE A 51 6.32 -7.98 -3.25
N SER A 52 6.21 -7.34 -4.41
CA SER A 52 7.33 -7.19 -5.34
C SER A 52 8.14 -5.93 -5.03
N ARG A 53 9.41 -5.88 -5.47
CA ARG A 53 10.32 -4.73 -5.29
C ARG A 53 9.67 -3.39 -5.66
N ASN A 54 8.92 -3.34 -6.76
CA ASN A 54 8.40 -2.10 -7.34
C ASN A 54 7.04 -1.70 -6.75
N ASN A 55 6.44 -2.56 -5.93
CA ASN A 55 5.16 -2.27 -5.30
C ASN A 55 5.39 -1.57 -3.95
N PRO A 56 4.95 -0.32 -3.76
CA PRO A 56 5.13 0.39 -2.49
C PRO A 56 4.24 -0.18 -1.38
N GLN A 57 3.07 -0.73 -1.72
CA GLN A 57 2.10 -1.20 -0.74
C GLN A 57 1.12 -2.23 -1.33
N THR A 58 0.83 -3.28 -0.56
CA THR A 58 -0.24 -4.25 -0.87
C THR A 58 -1.15 -4.39 0.33
N LYS A 59 -2.47 -4.41 0.11
CA LYS A 59 -3.46 -4.51 1.18
C LYS A 59 -4.50 -5.59 0.85
N THR A 60 -4.75 -6.46 1.81
CA THR A 60 -5.87 -7.40 1.83
C THR A 60 -6.75 -7.13 3.05
N GLU A 61 -7.81 -7.92 3.25
CA GLU A 61 -8.61 -7.86 4.48
C GLU A 61 -7.78 -8.20 5.73
N LYS A 62 -6.80 -9.10 5.59
CA LYS A 62 -6.01 -9.62 6.70
C LYS A 62 -4.63 -8.98 6.84
N TYR A 63 -4.03 -8.53 5.74
CA TYR A 63 -2.62 -8.12 5.73
C TYR A 63 -2.43 -6.74 5.08
N LEU A 64 -1.56 -5.93 5.67
CA LEU A 64 -1.06 -4.69 5.07
C LEU A 64 0.46 -4.76 4.94
N LEU A 65 0.95 -4.73 3.70
CA LEU A 65 2.35 -4.84 3.36
C LEU A 65 2.86 -3.50 2.88
N THR A 66 3.97 -3.01 3.42
CA THR A 66 4.59 -1.75 3.00
C THR A 66 6.06 -1.97 2.69
N ASN A 67 6.48 -1.46 1.54
CA ASN A 67 7.86 -1.53 1.09
C ASN A 67 8.62 -0.28 1.55
N HIS A 68 9.56 -0.48 2.47
CA HIS A 68 10.55 0.52 2.86
C HIS A 68 11.96 -0.06 2.71
N THR A 69 12.30 -0.53 1.50
CA THR A 69 13.60 -1.15 1.17
C THR A 69 14.75 -0.42 1.89
N PRO A 70 15.59 -1.13 2.67
CA PRO A 70 15.71 -2.59 2.75
C PRO A 70 14.73 -3.28 3.73
N ALA A 71 13.89 -2.54 4.45
CA ALA A 71 12.96 -3.06 5.44
C ALA A 71 11.51 -3.12 4.92
N PHE A 72 10.96 -4.31 4.80
CA PHE A 72 9.58 -4.53 4.38
C PHE A 72 8.71 -4.79 5.61
N LYS A 73 7.61 -4.05 5.73
CA LYS A 73 6.69 -4.17 6.86
C LYS A 73 5.50 -5.05 6.46
N ILE A 74 5.10 -5.97 7.34
CA ILE A 74 3.81 -6.66 7.29
C ILE A 74 3.03 -6.35 8.56
N GLU A 75 1.76 -5.97 8.41
CA GLU A 75 0.81 -5.85 9.51
C GLU A 75 -0.29 -6.90 9.34
N ILE A 76 -0.48 -7.74 10.36
CA ILE A 76 -1.58 -8.70 10.45
C ILE A 76 -2.72 -8.00 11.18
N LEU A 77 -3.82 -7.73 10.47
CA LEU A 77 -4.96 -6.97 10.94
C LEU A 77 -5.96 -7.87 11.68
N ASN A 78 -6.74 -7.27 12.58
CA ASN A 78 -7.83 -7.92 13.31
C ASN A 78 -7.44 -9.31 13.85
N LEU A 79 -6.53 -9.32 14.82
CA LEU A 79 -5.95 -10.55 15.36
C LEU A 79 -7.01 -11.47 15.99
N HIS A 80 -6.94 -12.75 15.66
CA HIS A 80 -7.70 -13.84 16.26
C HIS A 80 -6.73 -14.82 16.93
N GLN A 81 -7.21 -15.63 17.88
CA GLN A 81 -6.36 -16.61 18.57
C GLN A 81 -5.67 -17.58 17.60
N ASN A 82 -6.35 -17.97 16.51
CA ASN A 82 -5.81 -18.83 15.47
C ASN A 82 -4.69 -18.16 14.64
N ASP A 83 -4.48 -16.85 14.75
CA ASP A 83 -3.31 -16.19 14.16
C ASP A 83 -2.05 -16.40 14.99
N SER A 84 -2.14 -17.00 16.18
CA SER A 84 -0.94 -17.43 16.88
C SER A 84 -0.15 -18.43 16.03
N GLY A 85 1.17 -18.34 16.07
CA GLY A 85 2.02 -19.23 15.28
C GLY A 85 3.42 -18.69 15.03
N SER A 86 4.15 -19.43 14.21
CA SER A 86 5.50 -19.10 13.76
C SER A 86 5.43 -18.50 12.34
N TYR A 87 6.08 -17.37 12.15
CA TYR A 87 6.04 -16.57 10.94
C TYR A 87 7.46 -16.29 10.45
N TYR A 88 7.65 -16.25 9.14
CA TYR A 88 8.92 -15.86 8.54
C TYR A 88 8.68 -15.24 7.15
N CYS A 89 9.69 -14.55 6.65
CA CYS A 89 9.74 -14.07 5.28
C CYS A 89 10.80 -14.80 4.45
N GLY A 90 10.54 -14.95 3.15
CA GLY A 90 11.47 -15.50 2.17
C GLY A 90 11.65 -14.53 1.00
N LEU A 91 12.92 -14.24 0.66
CA LEU A 91 13.29 -13.43 -0.49
C LEU A 91 13.56 -14.35 -1.69
N ILE A 92 12.85 -14.10 -2.79
CA ILE A 92 12.99 -14.82 -4.06
C ILE A 92 13.65 -13.87 -5.06
N THR A 93 14.79 -14.28 -5.60
CA THR A 93 15.53 -13.52 -6.62
C THR A 93 15.40 -14.21 -7.97
N PHE A 94 15.01 -13.47 -9.03
CA PHE A 94 14.75 -14.10 -10.34
C PHE A 94 16.00 -14.30 -11.21
N PHE A 95 17.14 -13.72 -10.83
CA PHE A 95 18.40 -13.77 -11.59
C PHE A 95 19.21 -15.05 -11.30
N GLU A 96 19.02 -15.64 -10.13
CA GLU A 96 19.59 -16.93 -9.74
C GLU A 96 18.41 -17.89 -9.53
N PRO A 97 18.04 -18.72 -10.52
CA PRO A 97 17.00 -19.72 -10.32
C PRO A 97 17.38 -20.61 -9.12
N ASP A 98 16.38 -20.98 -8.32
CA ASP A 98 16.45 -21.87 -7.15
C ASP A 98 17.03 -21.29 -5.85
N LYS A 99 17.30 -19.98 -5.76
CA LYS A 99 17.74 -19.37 -4.50
C LYS A 99 16.62 -18.62 -3.78
N VAL A 100 16.01 -19.29 -2.81
CA VAL A 100 15.14 -18.66 -1.81
C VAL A 100 15.94 -18.41 -0.54
N MET A 101 16.04 -17.14 -0.13
CA MET A 101 16.67 -16.79 1.13
C MET A 101 15.62 -16.62 2.21
N GLU A 102 15.49 -17.60 3.10
CA GLU A 102 14.60 -17.51 4.26
C GLU A 102 15.22 -16.67 5.39
N SER A 103 14.34 -16.16 6.24
CA SER A 103 14.70 -15.47 7.48
C SER A 103 14.61 -16.40 8.69
N ASN A 104 15.01 -15.88 9.85
CA ASN A 104 14.64 -16.48 11.14
C ASN A 104 13.11 -16.46 11.33
N ARG A 105 12.64 -17.31 12.24
CA ARG A 105 11.22 -17.39 12.59
C ARG A 105 10.93 -16.41 13.72
N SER A 106 9.74 -15.83 13.70
CA SER A 106 9.19 -15.03 14.78
C SER A 106 7.88 -15.63 15.27
N HIS A 107 7.63 -15.55 16.57
CA HIS A 107 6.42 -16.09 17.18
C HIS A 107 5.40 -14.99 17.48
N LEU A 108 4.17 -15.18 17.02
CA LEU A 108 3.02 -14.39 17.43
C LEU A 108 2.18 -15.20 18.43
N VAL A 109 1.88 -14.60 19.57
CA VAL A 109 0.93 -15.12 20.56
C VAL A 109 -0.23 -14.15 20.66
N VAL A 110 -1.43 -14.60 20.31
CA VAL A 110 -2.64 -13.79 20.41
C VAL A 110 -3.40 -14.18 21.67
N THR A 111 -3.48 -13.27 22.63
CA THR A 111 -4.22 -13.47 23.88
C THR A 111 -5.70 -13.12 23.71
N ALA A 112 -6.54 -13.53 24.66
CA ALA A 112 -7.93 -13.07 24.70
C ALA A 112 -7.99 -11.53 24.71
N ALA A 113 -9.04 -10.98 24.11
CA ALA A 113 -9.31 -9.55 24.22
C ALA A 113 -9.56 -9.24 25.70
N PRO A 114 -9.02 -8.13 26.24
CA PRO A 114 -9.33 -7.71 27.60
C PRO A 114 -10.85 -7.54 27.71
N GLU A 115 -11.44 -8.15 28.72
CA GLU A 115 -12.85 -7.90 29.02
C GLU A 115 -13.02 -6.41 29.27
N LYS A 116 -13.93 -5.80 28.51
CA LYS A 116 -14.38 -4.45 28.79
C LYS A 116 -15.21 -4.55 30.06
N THR A 117 -14.56 -4.42 31.22
CA THR A 117 -15.25 -4.28 32.50
C THR A 117 -16.18 -3.07 32.37
N ASN A 118 -17.47 -3.34 32.14
CA ASN A 118 -18.49 -2.34 32.35
C ASN A 118 -18.44 -2.02 33.84
N ALA A 119 -17.99 -0.82 34.16
CA ALA A 119 -17.96 -0.30 35.52
C ALA A 119 -19.35 -0.37 36.14
N THR A 120 -19.56 -1.39 36.96
CA THR A 120 -20.48 -1.39 38.10
C THR A 120 -19.65 -1.91 39.26
N ASP A 121 -19.51 -1.08 40.29
CA ASP A 121 -18.71 -1.23 41.51
C ASP A 121 -17.21 -0.94 41.37
N GLU A 122 -16.93 0.37 41.36
CA GLU A 122 -15.65 1.01 41.63
C GLU A 122 -15.25 0.86 43.12
N PRO A 123 -13.98 0.53 43.43
CA PRO A 123 -13.26 1.21 44.49
C PRO A 123 -12.31 2.23 43.85
N GLU A 124 -12.44 3.48 44.29
CA GLU A 124 -11.69 4.64 43.83
C GLU A 124 -10.19 4.33 43.65
N MET A 125 -9.68 4.52 42.43
CA MET A 125 -8.32 5.02 42.26
C MET A 125 -8.39 6.31 41.45
N GLU A 126 -8.13 7.39 42.17
CA GLU A 126 -7.74 8.71 41.68
C GLU A 126 -6.77 8.60 40.49
N GLU A 127 -7.28 8.80 39.27
CA GLU A 127 -6.46 9.18 38.13
C GLU A 127 -6.92 10.55 37.64
N GLY A 128 -6.29 11.57 38.23
CA GLY A 128 -6.59 12.96 38.01
C GLY A 128 -6.35 13.38 36.57
N ASN A 129 -7.43 13.47 35.78
CA ASN A 129 -7.62 14.52 34.78
C ASN A 129 -9.11 14.83 34.65
N SER A 130 -9.50 15.92 35.30
CA SER A 130 -10.87 16.42 35.39
C SER A 130 -11.52 16.58 34.01
N PRO A 131 -12.72 16.00 33.76
CA PRO A 131 -13.50 16.24 32.54
C PRO A 131 -13.89 17.71 32.36
N ASN A 132 -13.75 18.53 33.40
CA ASN A 132 -13.96 19.98 33.33
C ASN A 132 -12.81 20.71 32.63
N HIS A 133 -11.58 20.19 32.67
CA HIS A 133 -10.44 20.80 31.97
C HIS A 133 -10.58 20.67 30.46
N ILE A 134 -11.05 19.51 29.96
CA ILE A 134 -11.30 19.29 28.54
C ILE A 134 -12.43 20.22 28.05
N LYS A 135 -13.52 20.35 28.83
CA LYS A 135 -14.61 21.28 28.52
C LYS A 135 -14.16 22.75 28.53
N ALA A 136 -13.33 23.14 29.49
CA ALA A 136 -12.78 24.49 29.57
C ALA A 136 -11.85 24.80 28.38
N VAL A 137 -10.99 23.87 27.99
CA VAL A 137 -10.13 24.00 26.81
C VAL A 137 -10.97 24.08 25.53
N LEU A 138 -12.00 23.25 25.38
CA LEU A 138 -12.87 23.27 24.21
C LEU A 138 -13.63 24.60 24.08
N LEU A 139 -14.18 25.12 25.18
CA LEU A 139 -14.83 26.42 25.23
C LEU A 139 -13.84 27.55 24.94
N GLY A 140 -12.61 27.46 25.44
CA GLY A 140 -11.54 28.41 25.13
C GLY A 140 -11.21 28.45 23.64
N ILE A 141 -11.09 27.28 22.99
CA ILE A 141 -10.83 27.16 21.55
C ILE A 141 -12.01 27.75 20.75
N LEU A 142 -13.25 27.46 21.12
CA LEU A 142 -14.45 27.99 20.47
C LEU A 142 -14.52 29.52 20.55
N LEU A 143 -14.22 30.10 21.71
CA LEU A 143 -14.19 31.55 21.90
C LEU A 143 -13.08 32.23 21.08
N LEU A 144 -11.88 31.64 21.07
CA LEU A 144 -10.75 32.13 20.27
C LEU A 144 -11.06 32.09 18.78
N ALA A 145 -11.61 30.98 18.28
CA ALA A 145 -12.02 30.85 16.88
C ALA A 145 -13.10 31.89 16.51
N GLY A 146 -14.09 32.08 17.38
CA GLY A 146 -15.12 33.10 17.19
C GLY A 146 -14.55 34.53 17.11
N ALA A 147 -13.62 34.88 18.00
CA ALA A 147 -12.97 36.18 17.98
C ALA A 147 -12.17 36.42 16.69
N VAL A 148 -11.45 35.41 16.20
CA VAL A 148 -10.70 35.50 14.93
C VAL A 148 -11.65 35.72 13.75
N ILE A 149 -12.77 35.00 13.70
CA ILE A 149 -13.79 35.18 12.64
C ILE A 149 -14.36 36.60 12.66
N LEU A 150 -14.67 37.15 13.84
CA LEU A 150 -15.17 38.51 13.98
C LEU A 150 -14.13 39.56 13.54
N LEU A 151 -12.85 39.34 13.84
CA LEU A 151 -11.77 40.22 13.36
C LEU A 151 -11.64 40.18 11.84
N ILE A 152 -11.73 39.00 11.21
CA ILE A 152 -11.69 38.86 9.75
C ILE A 152 -12.90 39.58 9.13
N PHE A 153 -14.10 39.40 9.68
CA PHE A 153 -15.30 40.08 9.19
C PHE A 153 -15.23 41.60 9.38
N GLY A 154 -14.72 42.06 10.54
CA GLY A 154 -14.44 43.47 10.80
C GLY A 154 -13.42 44.06 9.83
N TYR A 155 -12.34 43.35 9.56
CA TYR A 155 -11.33 43.75 8.58
C TYR A 155 -11.93 43.87 7.18
N LEU A 156 -12.67 42.84 6.73
CA LEU A 156 -13.32 42.85 5.42
C LEU A 156 -14.29 44.03 5.31
N THR A 157 -15.16 44.25 6.30
CA THR A 157 -16.11 45.37 6.29
C THR A 157 -15.41 46.73 6.24
N ILE A 158 -14.27 46.91 6.92
CA ILE A 158 -13.46 48.13 6.82
C ILE A 158 -12.85 48.27 5.41
N THR A 159 -12.28 47.20 4.85
CA THR A 159 -11.67 47.25 3.50
C THR A 159 -12.71 47.47 2.40
N TYR A 160 -13.91 46.89 2.53
CA TYR A 160 -15.01 47.11 1.59
C TYR A 160 -15.60 48.51 1.72
N ARG A 161 -15.66 49.09 2.93
CA ARG A 161 -16.06 50.50 3.11
C ARG A 161 -14.98 51.49 2.64
N ARG A 162 -13.69 51.13 2.72
CA ARG A 162 -12.57 51.97 2.28
C ARG A 162 -12.23 51.82 0.80
N GLY A 163 -12.67 50.74 0.15
CA GLY A 163 -12.56 50.51 -1.30
C GLY A 163 -13.63 51.22 -2.14
N GLY A 164 -14.53 51.99 -1.52
CA GLY A 164 -15.57 52.76 -2.19
C GLY A 164 -15.15 54.17 -2.64
N MET A 165 -13.90 54.38 -3.07
CA MET A 165 -13.47 55.65 -3.69
C MET A 165 -12.78 55.41 -5.03
N ILE A 166 -13.52 55.73 -6.09
CA ILE A 166 -13.02 55.99 -7.42
C ILE A 166 -12.11 57.23 -7.37
N PRO A 167 -10.89 57.22 -7.93
CA PRO A 167 -10.24 58.43 -8.41
C PRO A 167 -10.66 58.64 -9.87
N HIS A 168 -11.50 59.64 -10.09
CA HIS A 168 -11.87 60.15 -11.40
C HIS A 168 -11.06 61.42 -11.71
N GLY A 169 -10.52 61.50 -12.92
CA GLY A 169 -10.00 62.73 -13.55
C GLY A 169 -8.47 62.85 -13.54
N GLY A 170 -7.78 63.09 -14.65
CA GLY A 170 -8.10 63.36 -16.06
C GLY A 170 -6.78 63.19 -16.85
N CYS A 171 -6.59 63.54 -18.12
CA CYS A 171 -7.35 64.16 -19.18
C CYS A 171 -6.48 64.02 -20.45
N ALA A 172 -7.06 63.67 -21.61
CA ALA A 172 -6.76 64.18 -22.97
C ALA A 172 -7.12 63.15 -24.06
N THR A 173 -7.83 63.67 -25.07
CA THR A 173 -8.69 63.04 -26.09
C THR A 173 -7.93 62.70 -27.42
N PRO A 174 -8.58 62.58 -28.60
CA PRO A 174 -9.20 61.36 -29.15
C PRO A 174 -8.72 61.01 -30.59
N ARG A 175 -8.71 59.73 -31.00
CA ARG A 175 -8.94 59.38 -32.42
C ARG A 175 -9.26 57.90 -32.60
N GLY A 176 -10.41 57.61 -33.20
CA GLY A 176 -10.90 56.24 -33.39
C GLY A 176 -10.25 55.49 -34.55
N TRP A 177 -10.38 54.16 -34.51
CA TRP A 177 -11.06 53.34 -35.53
C TRP A 177 -11.20 51.93 -34.98
N GLY A 178 -12.37 51.32 -35.17
CA GLY A 178 -12.67 49.98 -34.66
C GLY A 178 -11.97 48.83 -35.40
N LYS A 179 -11.97 47.67 -34.73
CA LYS A 179 -12.08 46.29 -35.26
C LYS A 179 -12.18 45.31 -34.06
N PRO A 180 -13.00 44.23 -34.14
CA PRO A 180 -13.22 43.30 -33.02
C PRO A 180 -12.02 42.36 -32.78
N PRO A 181 -11.92 41.71 -31.61
CA PRO A 181 -10.69 41.11 -31.12
C PRO A 181 -10.26 39.88 -31.92
N MET A 182 -8.97 39.87 -32.25
CA MET A 182 -8.22 38.80 -32.89
C MET A 182 -8.21 37.56 -31.99
N VAL A 183 -8.85 36.48 -32.45
CA VAL A 183 -8.81 35.16 -31.80
C VAL A 183 -7.40 34.60 -32.01
N PHE A 184 -6.63 34.46 -30.92
CA PHE A 184 -5.41 33.66 -30.95
C PHE A 184 -5.79 32.19 -30.84
N VAL A 185 -5.76 31.50 -31.99
CA VAL A 185 -5.78 30.03 -32.02
C VAL A 185 -4.34 29.55 -31.90
N SER A 186 -4.05 28.86 -30.80
CA SER A 186 -2.77 28.18 -30.61
C SER A 186 -2.73 26.94 -31.50
N THR A 187 -2.11 27.04 -32.68
CA THR A 187 -1.81 25.87 -33.51
C THR A 187 -0.61 25.15 -32.93
N VAL A 188 -0.83 23.94 -32.41
CA VAL A 188 0.26 23.02 -32.04
C VAL A 188 0.92 22.50 -33.32
N ASP A 189 2.22 22.72 -33.42
CA ASP A 189 3.07 22.23 -34.49
C ASP A 189 3.52 20.80 -34.16
N TYR A 190 2.97 19.81 -34.87
CA TYR A 190 3.36 18.41 -34.71
C TYR A 190 4.55 18.12 -35.65
N GLY A 191 5.76 18.11 -35.08
CA GLY A 191 6.95 17.65 -35.79
C GLY A 191 6.84 16.17 -36.17
N VAL A 192 7.03 15.86 -37.45
CA VAL A 192 7.12 14.50 -37.99
C VAL A 192 8.53 13.96 -37.73
N LEU A 193 8.63 12.81 -37.07
CA LEU A 193 9.89 12.07 -36.94
C LEU A 193 10.06 11.15 -38.16
N GLU A 194 11.05 11.44 -38.99
CA GLU A 194 11.47 10.58 -40.10
C GLU A 194 12.42 9.51 -39.56
N PHE A 195 11.99 8.25 -39.57
CA PHE A 195 12.85 7.13 -39.23
C PHE A 195 13.61 6.68 -40.49
N GLN A 196 14.92 6.89 -40.51
CA GLN A 196 15.81 6.30 -41.52
C GLN A 196 15.75 4.78 -41.42
N ARG A 197 15.13 4.15 -42.41
CA ARG A 197 15.20 2.71 -42.63
C ARG A 197 16.46 2.45 -43.44
N ASP A 198 17.48 1.88 -42.80
CA ASP A 198 18.67 1.41 -43.51
C ASP A 198 18.25 0.48 -44.65
N GLN A 199 18.70 0.82 -45.86
CA GLN A 199 18.46 0.04 -47.08
C GLN A 199 19.25 -1.27 -46.97
N CYS A 200 18.57 -2.36 -46.63
CA CYS A 200 19.09 -3.69 -46.95
C CYS A 200 18.62 -4.05 -48.36
N THR A 201 19.60 -4.15 -49.25
CA THR A 201 19.66 -4.82 -50.55
C THR A 201 18.40 -5.55 -51.02
N GLN A 202 17.85 -5.14 -52.17
CA GLN A 202 16.81 -5.89 -52.89
C GLN A 202 17.36 -7.20 -53.49
N MET A 203 16.67 -8.32 -53.25
CA MET A 203 16.31 -9.34 -54.27
C MET A 203 15.24 -10.33 -53.73
N PRO A 204 14.62 -11.18 -54.57
CA PRO A 204 13.23 -11.09 -55.02
C PRO A 204 12.20 -11.90 -54.20
N SER A 205 10.93 -11.56 -54.42
CA SER A 205 9.70 -12.16 -53.88
C SER A 205 9.69 -13.70 -53.82
N GLU A 206 9.58 -14.27 -52.62
CA GLU A 206 8.96 -15.58 -52.40
C GLU A 206 7.92 -15.55 -51.28
N THR A 207 6.71 -15.92 -51.69
CA THR A 207 5.65 -16.68 -51.01
C THR A 207 5.36 -16.45 -49.51
N ARG A 208 4.11 -16.03 -49.26
CA ARG A 208 3.45 -15.86 -47.96
C ARG A 208 3.81 -16.97 -46.94
N PRO A 209 4.11 -16.63 -45.67
CA PRO A 209 4.11 -17.64 -44.62
C PRO A 209 2.67 -17.97 -44.25
N VAL A 210 2.30 -19.24 -44.41
CA VAL A 210 1.12 -19.81 -43.77
C VAL A 210 1.38 -19.79 -42.26
N GLU A 211 0.46 -19.23 -41.47
CA GLU A 211 0.51 -19.28 -40.00
C GLU A 211 0.57 -20.74 -39.54
N GLN A 212 1.77 -21.22 -39.20
CA GLN A 212 1.93 -22.45 -38.43
C GLN A 212 1.63 -22.12 -36.98
N THR A 213 0.38 -22.36 -36.57
CA THR A 213 0.04 -22.48 -35.15
C THR A 213 0.49 -23.86 -34.68
N GLU A 214 1.55 -23.89 -33.88
CA GLU A 214 2.04 -25.10 -33.22
C GLU A 214 1.25 -25.32 -31.92
N TYR A 215 0.53 -26.44 -31.85
CA TYR A 215 -0.21 -26.84 -30.65
C TYR A 215 0.63 -27.85 -29.87
N ALA A 216 0.89 -27.58 -28.60
CA ALA A 216 1.44 -28.56 -27.67
C ALA A 216 0.31 -29.36 -27.01
N THR A 217 0.45 -30.69 -26.94
CA THR A 217 -0.48 -31.56 -26.20
C THR A 217 0.11 -31.87 -24.83
N ILE A 218 -0.63 -31.53 -23.76
CA ILE A 218 -0.27 -31.86 -22.38
C ILE A 218 -0.87 -33.24 -22.06
N ILE A 219 -0.01 -34.22 -21.74
CA ILE A 219 -0.42 -35.55 -21.30
C ILE A 219 -0.26 -35.63 -19.77
N PHE A 220 -1.36 -35.90 -19.06
CA PHE A 220 -1.32 -36.16 -17.63
C PHE A 220 -1.07 -37.65 -17.37
N PRO A 221 -0.16 -38.01 -16.43
CA PRO A 221 0.01 -39.39 -16.02
C PRO A 221 -1.24 -39.89 -15.28
N GLU A 222 -1.58 -41.17 -15.49
CA GLU A 222 -2.74 -41.81 -14.86
C GLU A 222 -2.53 -41.92 -13.34
N GLU A 223 -3.54 -41.49 -12.57
CA GLU A 223 -3.51 -41.55 -11.10
C GLU A 223 -3.49 -43.00 -10.64
N LYS A 224 -2.46 -43.38 -9.86
CA LYS A 224 -2.38 -44.74 -9.30
C LYS A 224 -3.54 -44.97 -8.33
N ALA A 225 -4.30 -46.03 -8.58
CA ALA A 225 -5.38 -46.48 -7.70
C ALA A 225 -4.86 -46.73 -6.27
N ILE A 226 -5.43 -46.00 -5.31
CA ILE A 226 -5.19 -46.19 -3.88
C ILE A 226 -5.81 -47.53 -3.49
N THR A 227 -4.98 -48.53 -3.20
CA THR A 227 -5.44 -49.81 -2.65
C THR A 227 -5.78 -49.61 -1.18
N PRO A 228 -7.01 -49.91 -0.71
CA PRO A 228 -7.32 -49.80 0.70
C PRO A 228 -6.67 -50.97 1.45
N GLU A 229 -5.77 -50.65 2.37
CA GLU A 229 -5.13 -51.61 3.27
C GLU A 229 -6.19 -52.30 4.13
N ARG A 230 -6.32 -53.62 3.93
CA ARG A 230 -7.31 -54.47 4.58
C ARG A 230 -7.07 -54.51 6.08
N ALA A 231 -8.06 -54.06 6.83
CA ALA A 231 -8.15 -54.11 8.28
C ALA A 231 -7.68 -55.45 8.88
N LYS A 232 -6.71 -55.38 9.79
CA LYS A 232 -6.50 -56.38 10.84
C LYS A 232 -7.67 -56.31 11.82
N LYS A 233 -8.39 -57.40 12.01
CA LYS A 233 -9.00 -57.70 13.32
C LYS A 233 -9.02 -59.20 13.60
N HIS A 234 -8.66 -59.48 14.84
CA HIS A 234 -8.40 -60.74 15.52
C HIS A 234 -9.60 -61.70 15.64
N GLN A 235 -9.27 -62.99 15.65
CA GLN A 235 -9.60 -64.03 16.65
C GLN A 235 -11.08 -64.23 17.06
N ASP A 236 -11.64 -65.38 16.69
CA ASP A 236 -11.92 -66.53 17.57
C ASP A 236 -12.06 -67.81 16.74
#